data_AF-A0A139MI90-F1
#
_entry.id   AF-A0A139MI90-F1
#
_cell.length_a   1.000
_cell.length_b   1.000
_cell.length_c   1.000
_cell.angle_alpha   90.00
_cell.angle_beta   90.00
_cell.angle_gamma   90.00
#
_symmetry.space_group_name_H-M   'P 1'
#
loop_
_entity.id
_entity.type
_entity.pdbx_description
1 polymer ?
#
loop_
_entity_poly.entity_id
_entity_poly.type
_entity_poly.pdbx_seq_one_letter_code
_entity_poly.pdbx_strand_id
1 'polypeptide(L)' 'MKKLAPGMHIRVVSPSASIEHIGGFEANLAAKERLEKLGFTVFFRSIIWKMTC' A
#
# COMPACT_ATOMS: atom_id res chain seq x y z
N MET A 1 1.15 -5.55 -22.63
CA MET A 1 1.06 -4.85 -21.33
C MET A 1 -0.40 -4.54 -21.04
N LYS A 2 -0.93 -4.91 -19.86
CA LYS A 2 -2.23 -4.41 -19.41
C LYS A 2 -2.04 -2.97 -18.91
N LYS A 3 -2.85 -2.04 -19.43
CA LYS A 3 -2.84 -0.65 -18.98
C LYS A 3 -3.56 -0.55 -17.64
N LEU A 4 -3.07 0.31 -16.75
CA LEU A 4 -3.78 0.70 -15.54
C LEU A 4 -4.98 1.56 -15.93
N ALA A 5 -6.14 1.21 -15.41
CA ALA A 5 -7.39 1.92 -15.60
C ALA A 5 -7.98 2.33 -14.25
N PRO A 6 -8.65 3.49 -14.16
CA PRO A 6 -9.40 3.86 -12.96
C PRO A 6 -10.45 2.79 -12.64
N GLY A 7 -10.65 2.51 -11.35
CA GLY A 7 -11.44 1.37 -10.85
C GLY A 7 -10.63 0.09 -10.59
N MET A 8 -9.34 0.05 -10.95
CA MET A 8 -8.48 -1.09 -10.63
C MET A 8 -7.98 -1.08 -9.19
N HIS A 9 -7.70 -2.28 -8.68
CA HIS A 9 -7.20 -2.48 -7.33
C HIS A 9 -5.67 -2.52 -7.33
N ILE A 10 -5.05 -1.62 -6.57
CA ILE A 10 -3.60 -1.54 -6.42
C ILE A 10 -3.25 -2.15 -5.06
N ARG A 11 -2.46 -3.23 -5.07
CA ARG A 11 -1.94 -3.82 -3.84
C ARG A 11 -0.49 -3.41 -3.66
N VAL A 12 -0.24 -2.63 -2.61
CA VAL A 12 1.11 -2.25 -2.22
C VAL A 12 1.59 -3.27 -1.18
N VAL A 13 2.67 -3.97 -1.49
CA VAL A 13 3.30 -4.94 -0.60
C VAL A 13 4.69 -4.43 -0.27
N SER A 14 4.99 -4.32 1.02
CA SER A 14 6.34 -4.03 1.48
C SER A 14 7.00 -5.34 1.91
N PRO A 15 7.97 -5.86 1.13
CA PRO A 15 8.65 -7.11 1.45
C PRO A 15 9.66 -6.98 2.60
N SER A 16 9.85 -5.78 3.17
CA SER A 16 10.89 -5.48 4.16
C SER A 16 10.37 -4.55 5.25
N ALA A 17 11.03 -4.56 6.42
CA ALA A 17 10.70 -3.72 7.57
C ALA A 17 10.95 -2.21 7.36
N SER A 18 11.42 -1.81 6.17
CA SER A 18 11.77 -0.42 5.83
C SER A 18 10.59 0.55 5.94
N ILE A 19 9.34 0.08 5.79
CA ILE A 19 8.16 0.94 5.99
C ILE A 19 8.05 1.38 7.46
N GLU A 20 8.37 0.50 8.41
CA GLU A 20 8.26 0.77 9.85
C GLU A 20 9.29 1.80 10.31
N HIS A 21 10.47 1.81 9.68
CA HIS A 21 11.57 2.73 9.98
C HIS A 21 11.37 4.15 9.42
N ILE A 22 10.53 4.34 8.40
CA ILE A 22 10.34 5.64 7.70
C ILE A 22 9.08 6.38 8.20
N GLY A 23 8.39 5.85 9.22
CA GLY A 23 7.14 6.43 9.75
C GLY A 23 5.90 5.59 9.45
N GLY A 24 6.08 4.32 9.10
CA GLY A 24 5.02 3.33 9.03
C GLY A 24 3.99 3.58 7.92
N PHE A 25 2.78 3.12 8.18
CA PHE A 25 1.63 3.30 7.30
C PHE A 25 1.22 4.77 7.18
N GLU A 26 1.44 5.57 8.24
CA GLU A 26 1.03 6.98 8.30
C GLU A 26 1.79 7.84 7.28
N ALA A 27 3.10 7.60 7.09
CA ALA A 27 3.89 8.27 6.06
C ALA A 27 3.36 8.01 4.64
N ASN A 28 2.70 6.87 4.41
CA ASN A 28 2.15 6.48 3.11
C ASN A 28 0.64 6.79 2.96
N LEU A 29 0.00 7.34 3.98
CA LEU A 29 -1.42 7.68 3.96
C LEU A 29 -1.74 8.72 2.87
N ALA A 30 -0.90 9.76 2.76
CA ALA A 30 -1.04 10.79 1.72
C ALA A 30 -0.98 10.20 0.29
N ALA A 31 -0.18 9.15 0.08
CA ALA A 31 -0.11 8.46 -1.20
C ALA A 31 -1.39 7.65 -1.47
N LYS A 32 -1.93 6.99 -0.43
CA LYS A 32 -3.23 6.28 -0.49
C LYS A 32 -4.35 7.23 -0.92
N GLU A 33 -4.48 8.36 -0.24
CA GLU A 33 -5.55 9.33 -0.50
C GLU A 33 -5.49 9.91 -1.92
N ARG A 34 -4.27 10.17 -2.43
CA ARG A 34 -4.09 10.65 -3.81
C ARG A 34 -4.54 9.61 -4.84
N LEU A 35 -4.21 8.34 -4.62
CA LEU A 35 -4.60 7.25 -5.51
C LEU A 35 -6.12 6.97 -5.42
N GLU A 36 -6.72 7.07 -4.24
CA GLU A 36 -8.18 6.96 -4.07
C GLU A 36 -8.92 8.11 -4.75
N LYS A 37 -8.41 9.35 -4.68
CA LYS A 37 -8.95 10.51 -5.42
C LYS A 37 -8.88 10.34 -6.94
N LEU A 38 -7.92 9.56 -7.43
CA LEU A 38 -7.80 9.20 -8.85
C LEU A 38 -8.74 8.04 -9.27
N GLY A 39 -9.52 7.50 -8.34
CA GLY A 39 -10.47 6.42 -8.58
C GLY A 39 -9.86 5.02 -8.49
N PHE A 40 -8.70 4.86 -7.84
CA PHE A 40 -8.10 3.54 -7.59
C PHE A 40 -8.38 3.05 -6.17
N THR A 41 -8.60 1.75 -6.03
CA THR A 41 -8.76 1.14 -4.70
C THR A 41 -7.41 0.62 -4.22
N VAL A 42 -6.85 1.20 -3.15
CA VAL A 42 -5.50 0.86 -2.69
C VAL A 42 -5.54 0.06 -1.38
N PHE A 43 -4.88 -1.10 -1.38
CA PHE A 43 -4.67 -1.93 -0.19
C PHE A 43 -3.19 -2.08 0.12
N PHE A 44 -2.81 -1.77 1.36
CA PHE A 44 -1.46 -2.06 1.86
C PHE A 44 -1.46 -3.39 2.58
N ARG A 45 -0.45 -4.22 2.30
CA ARG A 45 -0.21 -5.47 3.03
C ARG A 45 1.23 -5.49 3.51
N SER A 46 1.40 -5.57 4.83
CA SER A 46 2.68 -5.92 5.44
C SER A 46 2.91 -7.42 5.26
N ILE A 47 4.06 -7.83 4.74
CA ILE A 47 4.44 -9.24 4.66
C ILE A 47 5.03 -9.76 5.96
N ILE A 48 5.25 -8.88 6.94
CA ILE A 48 5.62 -9.28 8.29
C ILE A 48 4.38 -9.94 8.89
N TRP A 49 4.20 -11.22 8.58
CA TRP A 49 3.42 -12.13 9.39
C TRP A 49 4.00 -12.00 10.79
N LYS A 50 3.33 -11.27 11.69
CA LYS A 50 3.50 -11.58 13.10
C LYS A 50 3.05 -13.03 13.24
N MET A 51 4.01 -13.95 13.18
CA MET A 51 3.96 -15.20 13.94
C MET A 51 3.89 -14.76 15.40
N THR A 52 2.68 -14.41 15.85
CA THR A 52 2.35 -14.54 17.25
C THR A 52 2.41 -16.03 17.55
N CYS A 53 3.40 -16.40 18.38
CA CYS A 53 3.46 -17.66 19.12
C CYS A 53 2.11 -17.99 19.76
#